data_AF-A0A8S3YBQ8-F1
#
_entry.id   AF-A0A8S3YBQ8-F1
#
_cell.length_a   1.000
_cell.length_b   1.000
_cell.length_c   1.000
_cell.angle_alpha   90.00
_cell.angle_beta   90.00
_cell.angle_gamma   90.00
#
_symmetry.space_group_name_H-M   'P 1'
#
loop_
_entity.id
_entity.type
_entity.pdbx_description
1 polymer ?
#
loop_
_entity_poly.entity_id
_entity_poly.type
_entity_poly.pdbx_seq_one_letter_code
_entity_poly.pdbx_strand_id
1 'polypeptide(L)'
;MPVNLIPKFCNDTMDSCNGVEDEMQVSIGSRVKSGYDFGTVKYIGDVQGYKGIWYGVEWDNPARGKHDGFVDDIQYFKTTKPGAGSFVRPNKISPFKTCADAIRKYYGDREDETVAAHRRMVINEWKREMGAPFIEMVGFEKIHQKQKFDRLLEVCVHDQNVSKAGDVASLCPNVRSLDVSRNLFSNWREIIQLSAQLPDLRELDVSKNRMAIDMSEEKLLQLSVNFANLEKLNISVCDYEWSDILVLSHLWPKINEIIAAYNRIKKIIPPEDTLHTLTILRLDGNPIDSWYEVMNLGRLKNLKVLSLNDCEIGEIRFNDDLGKVELFENLEVLFLNRNKINDWRSVSELDKLKNLKKLYFLRNPIQNSEDYDTTSQLVIAKIGSLQELNGSTITRELRRGAEYDYLKRYGAEWKLAQSDSTRKSAFDLEHCRFQELINKYGIPEDSLLVKQPKNMTLTSQLLEIILRDESGKMFKKKFPSTMAVQKLVTLAQRLFSKPGNTGTPTLNLLDDQMQGAEICLDNVMKDLAYYSIKNGDNILVRFR
;
A
#
# COMPACT_ATOMS: atom_id res chain seq x y z
N MET A 1 -55.00 41.88 0.93
CA MET A 1 -53.81 42.64 1.36
C MET A 1 -53.39 42.12 2.72
N PRO A 2 -52.27 41.41 2.85
CA PRO A 2 -51.87 40.80 4.12
C PRO A 2 -50.79 41.61 4.86
N VAL A 3 -51.10 41.83 6.14
CA VAL A 3 -50.33 41.96 7.38
C VAL A 3 -48.79 42.01 7.34
N ASN A 4 -48.27 43.02 8.05
CA ASN A 4 -46.88 43.33 8.43
C ASN A 4 -46.13 42.21 9.19
N LEU A 5 -44.80 42.14 8.95
CA LEU A 5 -43.79 41.96 10.00
C LEU A 5 -42.41 42.44 9.49
N ILE A 6 -41.91 43.53 10.09
CA ILE A 6 -40.57 44.07 9.91
C ILE A 6 -39.69 43.51 11.04
N PRO A 7 -38.43 43.13 10.78
CA PRO A 7 -37.37 43.29 11.78
C PRO A 7 -36.37 44.36 11.35
N LYS A 8 -36.10 45.26 12.29
CA LYS A 8 -35.26 46.46 12.20
C LYS A 8 -33.78 46.11 12.10
N PHE A 9 -33.06 46.85 11.26
CA PHE A 9 -31.61 46.99 11.31
C PHE A 9 -31.19 48.08 12.31
N CYS A 10 -30.10 47.77 13.01
CA CYS A 10 -29.02 48.61 13.58
C CYS A 10 -29.32 49.86 14.41
N ASN A 11 -28.69 49.96 15.58
CA ASN A 11 -27.51 50.81 15.71
C ASN A 11 -26.61 50.48 16.92
N ASP A 12 -25.34 50.69 16.64
CA ASP A 12 -24.10 50.55 17.40
C ASP A 12 -24.09 51.09 18.84
N THR A 13 -23.22 50.50 19.66
CA THR A 13 -22.33 51.27 20.56
C THR A 13 -20.91 50.72 20.48
N MET A 14 -19.97 51.63 20.26
CA MET A 14 -18.53 51.41 20.17
C MET A 14 -17.95 50.83 21.45
N ASP A 15 -17.04 49.86 21.33
CA ASP A 15 -15.86 49.80 22.19
C ASP A 15 -14.64 49.19 21.46
N SER A 16 -13.55 49.92 21.61
CA SER A 16 -12.12 49.71 21.31
C SER A 16 -11.64 48.47 20.55
N CYS A 17 -10.82 48.75 19.53
CA CYS A 17 -9.89 47.86 18.84
C CYS A 17 -9.08 46.95 19.78
N ASN A 18 -9.15 45.64 19.54
CA ASN A 18 -8.03 44.70 19.66
C ASN A 18 -8.25 43.60 18.61
N GLY A 19 -7.19 43.26 17.87
CA GLY A 19 -7.24 42.46 16.65
C GLY A 19 -7.98 41.14 16.81
N VAL A 20 -9.01 40.94 15.99
CA VAL A 20 -9.67 39.64 15.83
C VAL A 20 -8.72 38.78 15.00
N GLU A 21 -7.91 37.94 15.68
CA GLU A 21 -7.41 36.73 15.06
C GLU A 21 -8.64 35.96 14.55
N ASP A 22 -8.68 35.70 13.24
CA ASP A 22 -9.72 34.92 12.58
C ASP A 22 -9.69 33.49 13.16
N GLU A 23 -10.38 33.27 14.29
CA GLU A 23 -10.44 31.97 14.94
C GLU A 23 -10.96 30.95 13.93
N MET A 24 -10.09 30.01 13.53
CA MET A 24 -10.43 28.97 12.56
C MET A 24 -11.59 28.11 13.10
N GLN A 25 -12.81 28.46 12.73
CA GLN A 25 -14.01 27.87 13.29
C GLN A 25 -14.28 26.47 12.72
N VAL A 26 -14.66 25.54 13.59
CA VAL A 26 -15.06 24.17 13.23
C VAL A 26 -16.44 24.19 12.58
N SER A 27 -16.58 23.56 11.42
CA SER A 27 -17.84 23.35 10.71
C SER A 27 -18.12 21.86 10.47
N ILE A 28 -19.37 21.52 10.11
CA ILE A 28 -19.70 20.16 9.66
C ILE A 28 -18.86 19.85 8.41
N GLY A 29 -18.26 18.66 8.37
CA GLY A 29 -17.31 18.25 7.35
C GLY A 29 -15.85 18.56 7.69
N SER A 30 -15.59 19.41 8.70
CA SER A 30 -14.22 19.70 9.14
C SER A 30 -13.52 18.44 9.66
N ARG A 31 -12.26 18.28 9.26
CA ARG A 31 -11.34 17.30 9.81
C ARG A 31 -10.81 17.80 11.14
N VAL A 32 -10.87 16.96 12.18
CA VAL A 32 -10.47 17.32 13.55
C VAL A 32 -9.55 16.26 14.13
N LYS A 33 -8.74 16.66 15.12
CA LYS A 33 -7.90 15.77 15.90
C LYS A 33 -8.22 15.91 17.39
N SER A 34 -8.40 14.79 18.09
CA SER A 34 -8.52 14.77 19.56
C SER A 34 -7.53 13.77 20.13
N GLY A 35 -6.54 14.27 20.87
CA GLY A 35 -5.38 13.47 21.25
C GLY A 35 -4.60 13.03 20.01
N TYR A 36 -4.55 11.72 19.75
CA TYR A 36 -3.86 11.13 18.59
C TYR A 36 -4.82 10.69 17.48
N ASP A 37 -6.14 10.76 17.72
CA ASP A 37 -7.15 10.26 16.81
C ASP A 37 -7.67 11.37 15.89
N PHE A 38 -7.83 11.02 14.61
CA PHE A 38 -8.40 11.89 13.57
C PHE A 38 -9.84 11.51 13.28
N GLY A 39 -10.68 12.50 12.97
CA GLY A 39 -12.07 12.27 12.60
C GLY A 39 -12.67 13.41 11.79
N THR A 40 -13.90 13.21 11.30
CA THR A 40 -14.69 14.20 10.59
C THR A 40 -15.87 14.62 11.45
N VAL A 41 -16.11 15.92 11.58
CA VAL A 41 -17.30 16.46 12.24
C VAL A 41 -18.54 16.20 11.39
N LYS A 42 -19.55 15.54 11.96
CA LYS A 42 -20.84 15.21 11.33
C LYS A 42 -22.01 15.98 11.94
N TYR A 43 -21.86 16.49 13.16
CA TYR A 43 -22.89 17.23 13.88
C TYR A 43 -22.26 18.30 14.77
N ILE A 44 -22.90 19.46 14.86
CA ILE A 44 -22.57 20.52 15.80
C ILE A 44 -23.88 21.03 16.40
N GLY A 45 -24.02 20.95 17.73
CA GLY A 45 -25.22 21.45 18.40
C GLY A 45 -25.41 20.90 19.80
N ASP A 46 -26.60 21.15 20.37
CA ASP A 46 -27.00 20.67 21.68
C ASP A 46 -27.41 19.19 21.62
N VAL A 47 -27.10 18.46 22.70
CA VAL A 47 -27.47 17.05 22.85
C VAL A 47 -28.41 16.94 24.05
N GLN A 48 -29.55 16.27 23.88
CA GLN A 48 -30.57 16.16 24.90
C GLN A 48 -29.97 15.54 26.17
N GLY A 49 -30.23 16.15 27.32
CA GLY A 49 -29.67 15.73 28.61
C GLY A 49 -28.26 16.27 28.91
N TYR A 50 -27.61 16.95 27.96
CA TYR A 50 -26.25 17.49 28.15
C TYR A 50 -26.20 18.99 27.85
N LYS A 51 -25.60 19.77 28.75
CA LYS A 51 -25.49 21.24 28.59
C LYS A 51 -24.42 21.63 27.57
N GLY A 52 -24.69 22.65 26.75
CA GLY A 52 -23.73 23.30 25.85
C GLY A 52 -23.39 22.48 24.60
N ILE A 53 -22.66 23.11 23.68
CA ILE A 53 -22.38 22.57 22.34
C ILE A 53 -21.53 21.29 22.41
N TRP A 54 -21.87 20.34 21.53
CA TRP A 54 -21.14 19.12 21.26
C TRP A 54 -20.82 18.98 19.77
N TYR A 55 -19.70 18.33 19.49
CA TYR A 55 -19.35 17.88 18.15
C TYR A 55 -19.59 16.38 18.05
N GLY A 56 -20.49 15.98 17.16
CA GLY A 56 -20.58 14.60 16.71
C GLY A 56 -19.46 14.34 15.70
N VAL A 57 -18.53 13.46 16.04
CA VAL A 57 -17.34 13.14 15.24
C VAL A 57 -17.41 11.68 14.80
N GLU A 58 -17.24 11.44 13.50
CA GLU A 58 -16.92 10.11 12.98
C GLU A 58 -15.40 9.93 12.96
N TRP A 59 -14.89 8.93 13.69
CA TRP A 59 -13.46 8.67 13.76
C TRP A 59 -12.95 7.87 12.57
N ASP A 60 -11.72 8.16 12.19
CA ASP A 60 -11.04 7.43 11.14
C ASP A 60 -10.80 5.96 11.49
N ASN A 61 -10.46 5.74 12.77
CA ASN A 61 -10.35 4.44 13.41
C ASN A 61 -11.68 4.12 14.11
N PRO A 62 -12.47 3.16 13.61
CA PRO A 62 -13.76 2.79 14.20
C PRO A 62 -13.66 2.37 15.67
N ALA A 63 -12.53 1.77 16.09
CA ALA A 63 -12.33 1.31 17.46
C ALA A 63 -12.30 2.45 18.50
N ARG A 64 -12.08 3.70 18.07
CA ARG A 64 -12.16 4.88 18.93
C ARG A 64 -13.60 5.32 19.19
N GLY A 65 -14.51 4.96 18.29
CA GLY A 65 -15.91 5.31 18.37
C GLY A 65 -16.66 4.54 19.46
N LYS A 66 -17.90 4.96 19.69
CA LYS A 66 -18.77 4.45 20.75
C LYS A 66 -20.18 4.12 20.26
N HIS A 67 -20.66 4.81 19.24
CA HIS A 67 -22.05 4.76 18.79
C HIS A 67 -22.20 5.34 17.37
N ASP A 68 -23.34 5.10 16.73
CA ASP A 68 -23.67 5.61 15.39
C ASP A 68 -24.47 6.91 15.42
N GLY A 69 -24.08 7.80 16.33
CA GLY A 69 -24.64 9.15 16.52
C GLY A 69 -25.93 9.22 17.35
N PHE A 70 -26.22 8.20 18.15
CA PHE A 70 -27.36 8.14 19.05
C PHE A 70 -27.02 8.60 20.48
N VAL A 71 -27.97 9.28 21.11
CA VAL A 71 -28.05 9.49 22.57
C VAL A 71 -29.52 9.36 22.97
N ASP A 72 -29.83 8.49 23.94
CA ASP A 72 -31.19 8.26 24.45
C ASP A 72 -32.24 8.13 23.34
N ASP A 73 -31.99 7.21 22.39
CA ASP A 73 -32.81 6.90 21.21
C ASP A 73 -32.97 8.02 20.16
N ILE A 74 -32.33 9.18 20.34
CA ILE A 74 -32.32 10.28 19.36
C ILE A 74 -31.06 10.18 18.51
N GLN A 75 -31.24 10.10 17.18
CA GLN A 75 -30.12 10.11 16.23
C GLN A 75 -29.79 11.53 15.77
N TYR A 76 -28.56 11.99 16.06
CA TYR A 76 -28.07 13.31 15.66
C TYR A 76 -27.26 13.27 14.36
N PHE A 77 -26.54 12.19 14.12
CA PHE A 77 -25.78 11.96 12.89
C PHE A 77 -25.65 10.48 12.58
N LYS A 78 -25.18 10.17 11.38
CA LYS A 78 -24.87 8.80 10.93
C LYS A 78 -23.39 8.67 10.62
N THR A 79 -22.87 7.49 10.89
CA THR A 79 -21.52 7.05 10.54
C THR A 79 -21.59 6.18 9.29
N THR A 80 -20.54 6.22 8.49
CA THR A 80 -20.30 5.30 7.38
C THR A 80 -19.82 3.93 7.90
N LYS A 81 -19.07 3.92 9.01
CA LYS A 81 -18.62 2.69 9.68
C LYS A 81 -19.37 2.48 11.01
N PRO A 82 -19.99 1.31 11.25
CA PRO A 82 -20.68 1.03 12.50
C PRO A 82 -19.78 1.23 13.73
N GLY A 83 -20.35 1.84 14.77
CA GLY A 83 -19.68 2.20 16.01
C GLY A 83 -18.67 3.35 15.93
N ALA A 84 -18.38 3.93 14.75
CA ALA A 84 -17.27 4.86 14.59
C ALA A 84 -17.51 6.28 15.15
N GLY A 85 -18.72 6.58 15.65
CA GLY A 85 -19.10 7.92 16.09
C GLY A 85 -18.84 8.18 17.57
N SER A 86 -18.63 9.43 17.95
CA SER A 86 -18.61 9.91 19.34
C SER A 86 -19.05 11.36 19.44
N PHE A 87 -19.64 11.74 20.57
CA PHE A 87 -19.76 13.16 20.95
C PHE A 87 -18.50 13.64 21.69
N VAL A 88 -17.98 14.79 21.28
CA VAL A 88 -16.75 15.39 21.81
C VAL A 88 -17.01 16.85 22.15
N ARG A 89 -16.38 17.35 23.22
CA ARG A 89 -16.44 18.76 23.57
C ARG A 89 -15.48 19.59 22.72
N PRO A 90 -15.83 20.83 22.34
CA PRO A 90 -14.95 21.69 21.55
C PRO A 90 -13.53 21.84 22.12
N ASN A 91 -13.39 21.96 23.44
CA ASN A 91 -12.10 22.08 24.13
C ASN A 91 -11.22 20.81 24.09
N LYS A 92 -11.73 19.69 23.57
CA LYS A 92 -10.96 18.46 23.33
C LYS A 92 -10.45 18.36 21.90
N ILE A 93 -10.82 19.29 21.02
CA ILE A 93 -10.29 19.39 19.67
C ILE A 93 -8.96 20.14 19.71
N SER A 94 -7.98 19.60 19.00
CA SER A 94 -6.66 20.22 18.88
C SER A 94 -6.76 21.50 18.05
N PRO A 95 -5.98 22.54 18.36
CA PRO A 95 -6.00 23.78 17.60
C PRO A 95 -5.54 23.55 16.16
N PHE A 96 -6.18 24.25 15.24
CA PHE A 96 -5.81 24.27 13.83
C PHE A 96 -4.62 25.20 13.59
N LYS A 97 -3.92 24.96 12.49
CA LYS A 97 -2.84 25.83 12.02
C LYS A 97 -2.97 26.08 10.53
N THR A 98 -2.36 27.17 10.07
CA THR A 98 -2.06 27.34 8.66
C THR A 98 -0.75 26.62 8.30
N CYS A 99 -0.56 26.32 7.02
CA CYS A 99 0.69 25.74 6.52
C CYS A 99 1.84 26.73 6.77
N ALA A 100 1.63 28.02 6.49
CA ALA A 100 2.61 29.07 6.77
C ALA A 100 3.06 29.10 8.24
N ASP A 101 2.13 28.97 9.20
CA ASP A 101 2.49 28.95 10.64
C ASP A 101 3.25 27.69 11.03
N ALA A 102 2.88 26.54 10.46
CA ALA A 102 3.62 25.30 10.64
C ALA A 102 5.06 25.45 10.08
N ILE A 103 5.23 25.99 8.88
CA ILE A 103 6.55 26.21 8.29
C ILE A 103 7.37 27.18 9.15
N ARG A 104 6.79 28.32 9.58
CA ARG A 104 7.47 29.28 10.45
C ARG A 104 7.98 28.63 11.72
N LYS A 105 7.14 27.82 12.38
CA LYS A 105 7.53 27.12 13.60
C LYS A 105 8.64 26.09 13.36
N TYR A 106 8.54 25.30 12.29
CA TYR A 106 9.49 24.20 12.04
C TYR A 106 10.83 24.66 11.50
N TYR A 107 10.82 25.69 10.64
CA TYR A 107 12.01 26.16 9.93
C TYR A 107 12.53 27.51 10.44
N GLY A 108 11.71 28.30 11.14
CA GLY A 108 12.10 29.60 11.72
C GLY A 108 12.90 29.47 13.01
N ASP A 109 12.53 28.54 13.90
CA ASP A 109 13.13 28.44 15.25
C ASP A 109 14.47 27.69 15.29
N ARG A 110 14.87 27.06 14.19
CA ARG A 110 16.17 26.36 14.09
C ARG A 110 17.25 27.30 13.60
N GLU A 111 17.72 28.23 14.43
CA GLU A 111 18.99 28.91 14.14
C GLU A 111 20.14 27.94 14.43
N ASP A 112 21.01 27.71 13.45
CA ASP A 112 22.23 26.93 13.67
C ASP A 112 23.14 27.76 14.59
N GLU A 113 23.58 27.20 15.70
CA GLU A 113 24.35 27.91 16.74
C GLU A 113 25.65 28.50 16.17
N THR A 114 26.21 27.85 15.13
CA THR A 114 27.37 28.34 14.38
C THR A 114 27.05 29.59 13.54
N VAL A 115 25.87 29.65 12.93
CA VAL A 115 25.39 30.81 12.16
C VAL A 115 25.04 31.97 13.09
N ALA A 116 24.43 31.70 14.23
CA ALA A 116 24.17 32.68 15.28
C ALA A 116 25.49 33.27 15.83
N ALA A 117 26.50 32.42 16.07
CA ALA A 117 27.82 32.85 16.50
C ALA A 117 28.54 33.70 15.45
N HIS A 118 28.51 33.30 14.18
CA HIS A 118 29.11 34.06 13.09
C HIS A 118 28.42 35.42 12.91
N ARG A 119 27.08 35.48 13.01
CA ARG A 119 26.32 36.74 12.98
C ARG A 119 26.75 37.68 14.11
N ARG A 120 26.87 37.18 15.34
CA ARG A 120 27.36 37.98 16.49
C ARG A 120 28.77 38.51 16.23
N MET A 121 29.65 37.70 15.64
CA MET A 121 31.01 38.12 15.29
C MET A 121 30.99 39.27 14.26
N VAL A 122 30.26 39.12 13.16
CA VAL A 122 30.15 40.15 12.10
C VAL A 122 29.54 41.44 12.64
N ILE A 123 28.49 41.35 13.46
CA ILE A 123 27.86 42.53 14.08
C ILE A 123 28.85 43.26 14.99
N ASN A 124 29.63 42.52 15.79
CA ASN A 124 30.61 43.10 16.71
C ASN A 124 31.80 43.73 15.97
N GLU A 125 32.25 43.13 14.87
CA GLU A 125 33.29 43.73 14.01
C GLU A 125 32.82 45.05 13.39
N TRP A 126 31.59 45.08 12.86
CA TRP A 126 30.99 46.29 12.30
C TRP A 126 30.82 47.42 13.33
N LYS A 127 30.33 47.09 14.54
CA LYS A 127 30.22 48.06 15.64
C LYS A 127 31.57 48.68 16.01
N ARG A 128 32.64 47.88 15.95
CA ARG A 128 34.01 48.32 16.23
C ARG A 128 34.56 49.23 15.14
N GLU A 129 34.34 48.90 13.87
CA GLU A 129 34.79 49.72 12.73
C GLU A 129 34.07 51.07 12.64
N MET A 130 32.77 51.10 12.96
CA MET A 130 31.96 52.33 12.94
C MET A 130 32.15 53.22 14.17
N GLY A 131 32.90 52.76 15.18
CA GLY A 131 33.11 53.51 16.44
C GLY A 131 31.82 53.77 17.24
N ALA A 132 30.76 52.99 17.02
CA ALA A 132 29.41 53.26 17.55
C ALA A 132 28.82 52.01 18.23
N PRO A 133 29.23 51.72 19.48
CA PRO A 133 28.88 50.48 20.18
C PRO A 133 27.38 50.35 20.53
N PHE A 134 26.69 51.50 20.59
CA PHE A 134 25.27 51.62 20.92
C PHE A 134 24.32 51.44 19.73
N ILE A 135 24.82 51.23 18.51
CA ILE A 135 23.95 50.97 17.34
C ILE A 135 23.39 49.55 17.42
N GLU A 136 22.06 49.44 17.36
CA GLU A 136 21.35 48.16 17.23
C GLU A 136 20.93 47.95 15.77
N MET A 137 21.21 46.75 15.24
CA MET A 137 20.78 46.37 13.89
C MET A 137 19.31 45.91 13.91
N VAL A 138 18.38 46.87 13.89
CA VAL A 138 16.95 46.59 13.83
C VAL A 138 16.58 46.01 12.46
N GLY A 139 16.04 44.79 12.43
CA GLY A 139 15.53 44.14 11.21
C GLY A 139 16.49 43.20 10.48
N PHE A 140 17.75 43.09 10.91
CA PHE A 140 18.73 42.18 10.29
C PHE A 140 18.36 40.69 10.50
N GLU A 141 17.77 40.37 11.65
CA GLU A 141 17.19 39.04 11.92
C GLU A 141 16.06 38.71 10.95
N LYS A 142 15.17 39.67 10.67
CA LYS A 142 14.05 39.50 9.72
C LYS A 142 14.56 39.27 8.30
N ILE A 143 15.58 40.02 7.87
CA ILE A 143 16.19 39.86 6.54
C ILE A 143 16.83 38.49 6.40
N HIS A 144 17.57 38.04 7.42
CA HIS A 144 18.22 36.73 7.39
C HIS A 144 17.23 35.57 7.44
N GLN A 145 16.20 35.65 8.30
CA GLN A 145 15.14 34.66 8.32
C GLN A 145 14.46 34.58 6.95
N LYS A 146 14.13 35.72 6.34
CA LYS A 146 13.57 35.77 4.98
C LYS A 146 14.49 35.09 3.95
N GLN A 147 15.78 35.43 3.94
CA GLN A 147 16.77 34.78 3.06
C GLN A 147 16.88 33.26 3.28
N LYS A 148 16.65 32.78 4.51
CA LYS A 148 16.64 31.34 4.82
C LYS A 148 15.42 30.66 4.23
N PHE A 149 14.23 31.24 4.38
CA PHE A 149 13.01 30.66 3.83
C PHE A 149 12.96 30.73 2.29
N ASP A 150 13.51 31.79 1.67
CA ASP A 150 13.64 31.92 0.21
C ASP A 150 14.48 30.79 -0.42
N ARG A 151 15.35 30.14 0.36
CA ARG A 151 16.20 29.03 -0.10
C ARG A 151 15.54 27.65 0.05
N LEU A 152 14.37 27.56 0.70
CA LEU A 152 13.70 26.28 0.90
C LEU A 152 13.14 25.77 -0.43
N LEU A 153 13.68 24.65 -0.90
CA LEU A 153 13.16 23.91 -2.06
C LEU A 153 12.26 22.74 -1.64
N GLU A 154 12.46 22.22 -0.43
CA GLU A 154 11.73 21.08 0.11
C GLU A 154 11.19 21.43 1.49
N VAL A 155 9.89 21.25 1.69
CA VAL A 155 9.20 21.56 2.93
C VAL A 155 8.35 20.37 3.36
N CYS A 156 8.49 19.97 4.63
CA CYS A 156 7.68 18.93 5.25
C CYS A 156 7.00 19.47 6.50
N VAL A 157 5.67 19.45 6.49
CA VAL A 157 4.79 19.81 7.61
C VAL A 157 3.84 18.66 7.94
N HIS A 158 4.38 17.45 7.96
CA HIS A 158 3.67 16.23 8.33
C HIS A 158 3.10 16.29 9.76
N ASP A 159 1.82 15.88 9.93
CA ASP A 159 1.16 15.76 11.23
C ASP A 159 1.23 17.02 12.12
N GLN A 160 0.91 18.18 11.52
CA GLN A 160 1.01 19.49 12.18
C GLN A 160 -0.32 20.16 12.52
N ASN A 161 -1.44 19.45 12.33
CA ASN A 161 -2.80 19.95 12.44
C ASN A 161 -3.09 21.10 11.46
N VAL A 162 -2.45 21.08 10.29
CA VAL A 162 -2.67 22.09 9.26
C VAL A 162 -4.04 21.86 8.60
N SER A 163 -4.87 22.88 8.49
CA SER A 163 -6.14 22.78 7.74
C SER A 163 -6.36 23.88 6.72
N LYS A 164 -5.54 24.94 6.74
CA LYS A 164 -5.58 26.04 5.77
C LYS A 164 -4.20 26.33 5.20
N ALA A 165 -4.15 26.93 4.02
CA ALA A 165 -2.91 27.32 3.38
C ALA A 165 -2.12 28.37 4.20
N GLY A 166 -2.75 29.50 4.55
CA GLY A 166 -2.02 30.70 4.99
C GLY A 166 -1.19 31.31 3.85
N ASP A 167 -0.35 32.29 4.19
CA ASP A 167 0.53 32.99 3.23
C ASP A 167 1.89 32.29 3.14
N VAL A 168 1.95 31.26 2.29
CA VAL A 168 3.14 30.46 2.03
C VAL A 168 4.02 31.14 0.98
N ALA A 169 3.42 31.88 0.03
CA ALA A 169 4.15 32.60 -1.02
C ALA A 169 5.15 33.61 -0.44
N SER A 170 4.75 34.38 0.59
CA SER A 170 5.67 35.34 1.21
C SER A 170 6.77 34.70 2.06
N LEU A 171 6.54 33.45 2.49
CA LEU A 171 7.45 32.72 3.35
C LEU A 171 8.50 31.97 2.52
N CYS A 172 8.09 31.04 1.67
CA CYS A 172 8.98 30.16 0.92
C CYS A 172 8.50 30.00 -0.54
N PRO A 173 8.70 31.01 -1.40
CA PRO A 173 8.14 31.03 -2.76
C PRO A 173 8.76 30.01 -3.71
N ASN A 174 9.98 29.54 -3.42
CA ASN A 174 10.77 28.68 -4.32
C ASN A 174 10.61 27.17 -4.03
N VAL A 175 9.62 26.78 -3.22
CA VAL A 175 9.39 25.38 -2.86
C VAL A 175 8.99 24.57 -4.09
N ARG A 176 9.67 23.43 -4.27
CA ARG A 176 9.46 22.46 -5.35
C ARG A 176 8.89 21.14 -4.86
N SER A 177 9.13 20.78 -3.60
CA SER A 177 8.58 19.59 -2.95
C SER A 177 7.89 19.99 -1.65
N LEU A 178 6.60 19.68 -1.54
CA LEU A 178 5.80 19.99 -0.36
C LEU A 178 5.13 18.73 0.18
N ASP A 179 5.46 18.37 1.41
CA ASP A 179 4.79 17.33 2.18
C ASP A 179 3.87 17.96 3.23
N VAL A 180 2.57 17.82 3.01
CA VAL A 180 1.47 18.22 3.89
C VAL A 180 0.66 17.00 4.36
N SER A 181 1.27 15.82 4.37
CA SER A 181 0.61 14.57 4.71
C SER A 181 0.16 14.52 6.18
N ARG A 182 -0.88 13.71 6.44
CA ARG A 182 -1.44 13.45 7.78
C ARG A 182 -1.86 14.73 8.52
N ASN A 183 -2.57 15.63 7.83
CA ASN A 183 -3.04 16.89 8.39
C ASN A 183 -4.59 16.91 8.46
N LEU A 184 -5.17 18.11 8.57
CA LEU A 184 -6.60 18.35 8.76
C LEU A 184 -7.24 19.01 7.53
N PHE A 185 -6.67 18.80 6.34
CA PHE A 185 -7.30 19.23 5.09
C PHE A 185 -8.58 18.45 4.86
N SER A 186 -9.68 19.18 4.68
CA SER A 186 -11.02 18.58 4.55
C SER A 186 -11.50 18.49 3.11
N ASN A 187 -10.89 19.22 2.18
CA ASN A 187 -11.22 19.26 0.76
C ASN A 187 -10.02 19.76 -0.07
N TRP A 188 -10.13 19.68 -1.40
CA TRP A 188 -9.08 20.08 -2.33
C TRP A 188 -8.93 21.60 -2.53
N ARG A 189 -9.87 22.43 -2.08
CA ARG A 189 -9.78 23.90 -2.28
C ARG A 189 -8.55 24.49 -1.61
N GLU A 190 -8.25 24.05 -0.40
CA GLU A 190 -7.06 24.49 0.34
C GLU A 190 -5.76 24.00 -0.31
N ILE A 191 -5.76 22.79 -0.89
CA ILE A 191 -4.60 22.26 -1.61
C ILE A 191 -4.36 23.04 -2.91
N ILE A 192 -5.42 23.39 -3.63
CA ILE A 192 -5.35 24.27 -4.80
C ILE A 192 -4.78 25.63 -4.39
N GLN A 193 -5.23 26.20 -3.28
CA GLN A 193 -4.74 27.49 -2.78
C GLN A 193 -3.28 27.46 -2.32
N LEU A 194 -2.81 26.32 -1.80
CA LEU A 194 -1.38 26.09 -1.55
C LEU A 194 -0.59 26.06 -2.86
N SER A 195 -1.05 25.28 -3.83
CA SER A 195 -0.34 25.14 -5.11
C SER A 195 -0.30 26.43 -5.92
N ALA A 196 -1.39 27.23 -5.88
CA ALA A 196 -1.46 28.55 -6.51
C ALA A 196 -0.39 29.53 -5.99
N GLN A 197 0.09 29.34 -4.76
CA GLN A 197 1.15 30.15 -4.15
C GLN A 197 2.56 29.67 -4.47
N LEU A 198 2.72 28.46 -5.04
CA LEU A 198 3.98 27.78 -5.28
C LEU A 198 4.13 27.41 -6.76
N PRO A 199 4.48 28.38 -7.64
CA PRO A 199 4.48 28.18 -9.09
C PRO A 199 5.51 27.13 -9.58
N ASP A 200 6.56 26.88 -8.79
CA ASP A 200 7.62 25.92 -9.09
C ASP A 200 7.39 24.53 -8.45
N LEU A 201 6.22 24.28 -7.86
CA LEU A 201 5.90 23.01 -7.20
C LEU A 201 5.89 21.84 -8.20
N ARG A 202 6.67 20.80 -7.91
CA ARG A 202 6.82 19.58 -8.73
C ARG A 202 6.40 18.32 -7.99
N GLU A 203 6.63 18.26 -6.68
CA GLU A 203 6.26 17.13 -5.85
C GLU A 203 5.31 17.58 -4.74
N LEU A 204 4.20 16.85 -4.57
CA LEU A 204 3.22 17.11 -3.54
C LEU A 204 2.84 15.82 -2.83
N ASP A 205 2.96 15.80 -1.51
CA ASP A 205 2.45 14.72 -0.67
C ASP A 205 1.28 15.24 0.18
N VAL A 206 0.08 14.74 -0.13
CA VAL A 206 -1.16 15.00 0.61
C VAL A 206 -1.69 13.72 1.27
N SER A 207 -0.88 12.66 1.33
CA SER A 207 -1.27 11.35 1.84
C SER A 207 -1.81 11.44 3.28
N LYS A 208 -2.66 10.48 3.68
CA LYS A 208 -3.27 10.42 5.00
C LYS A 208 -4.14 11.64 5.35
N ASN A 209 -4.62 12.38 4.36
CA ASN A 209 -5.68 13.39 4.53
C ASN A 209 -6.98 12.86 3.89
N ARG A 210 -8.09 12.88 4.62
CA ARG A 210 -9.41 12.51 4.08
C ARG A 210 -10.10 13.76 3.55
N MET A 211 -9.94 14.02 2.25
CA MET A 211 -10.42 15.23 1.60
C MET A 211 -11.62 14.95 0.69
N ALA A 212 -12.70 15.68 0.89
CA ALA A 212 -13.86 15.63 0.02
C ALA A 212 -13.56 16.21 -1.37
N ILE A 213 -14.20 15.64 -2.39
CA ILE A 213 -14.28 16.19 -3.74
C ILE A 213 -15.64 16.89 -3.84
N ASP A 214 -15.63 18.20 -3.69
CA ASP A 214 -16.83 19.04 -3.58
C ASP A 214 -16.90 20.11 -4.67
N MET A 215 -16.20 19.86 -5.78
CA MET A 215 -16.17 20.69 -6.97
C MET A 215 -16.49 19.84 -8.19
N SER A 216 -17.15 20.43 -9.20
CA SER A 216 -17.38 19.76 -10.48
C SER A 216 -16.07 19.56 -11.24
N GLU A 217 -16.07 18.58 -12.13
CA GLU A 217 -14.94 18.27 -13.02
C GLU A 217 -14.53 19.50 -13.87
N GLU A 218 -15.49 20.23 -14.42
CA GLU A 218 -15.25 21.48 -15.16
C GLU A 218 -14.48 22.50 -14.30
N LYS A 219 -14.82 22.61 -13.01
CA LYS A 219 -14.16 23.55 -12.11
C LYS A 219 -12.75 23.10 -11.76
N LEU A 220 -12.54 21.79 -11.58
CA LEU A 220 -11.21 21.21 -11.38
C LEU A 220 -10.32 21.48 -12.59
N LEU A 221 -10.83 21.25 -13.81
CA LEU A 221 -10.09 21.52 -15.04
C LEU A 221 -9.68 22.99 -15.16
N GLN A 222 -10.56 23.94 -14.84
CA GLN A 222 -10.22 25.38 -14.82
C GLN A 222 -9.11 25.73 -13.81
N LEU A 223 -9.01 24.97 -12.72
CA LEU A 223 -8.02 25.19 -11.66
C LEU A 223 -6.72 24.42 -11.87
N SER A 224 -6.61 23.63 -12.95
CA SER A 224 -5.43 22.85 -13.32
C SER A 224 -4.15 23.69 -13.51
N VAL A 225 -4.31 24.97 -13.87
CA VAL A 225 -3.20 25.93 -13.98
C VAL A 225 -2.37 26.03 -12.70
N ASN A 226 -2.99 25.81 -11.53
CA ASN A 226 -2.31 25.86 -10.24
C ASN A 226 -1.36 24.68 -10.01
N PHE A 227 -1.46 23.62 -10.82
CA PHE A 227 -0.58 22.44 -10.77
C PHE A 227 0.13 22.21 -12.12
N ALA A 228 0.33 23.26 -12.92
CA ALA A 228 0.88 23.16 -14.28
C ALA A 228 2.29 22.55 -14.37
N ASN A 229 3.01 22.48 -13.25
CA ASN A 229 4.37 21.91 -13.13
C ASN A 229 4.43 20.69 -12.20
N LEU A 230 3.29 20.21 -11.68
CA LEU A 230 3.27 19.05 -10.78
C LEU A 230 3.60 17.78 -11.56
N GLU A 231 4.68 17.12 -11.16
CA GLU A 231 5.21 15.90 -11.78
C GLU A 231 4.95 14.66 -10.93
N LYS A 232 4.87 14.81 -9.60
CA LYS A 232 4.68 13.69 -8.66
C LYS A 232 3.68 14.03 -7.57
N LEU A 233 2.75 13.10 -7.35
CA LEU A 233 1.69 13.25 -6.36
C LEU A 233 1.55 11.99 -5.50
N ASN A 234 1.55 12.17 -4.19
CA ASN A 234 1.18 11.12 -3.24
C ASN A 234 -0.18 11.42 -2.61
N ILE A 235 -1.15 10.56 -2.89
CA ILE A 235 -2.54 10.56 -2.40
C ILE A 235 -2.86 9.23 -1.70
N SER A 236 -1.87 8.62 -1.06
CA SER A 236 -2.04 7.36 -0.34
C SER A 236 -2.86 7.54 0.94
N VAL A 237 -3.66 6.53 1.32
CA VAL A 237 -4.45 6.52 2.57
C VAL A 237 -5.42 7.73 2.67
N CYS A 238 -5.95 8.19 1.55
CA CYS A 238 -6.89 9.32 1.48
C CYS A 238 -8.37 8.88 1.44
N ASP A 239 -8.63 7.57 1.41
CA ASP A 239 -9.95 6.94 1.32
C ASP A 239 -10.62 7.10 -0.07
N TYR A 240 -9.83 7.22 -1.14
CA TYR A 240 -10.35 7.39 -2.50
C TYR A 240 -10.69 6.07 -3.22
N GLU A 241 -11.66 6.12 -4.10
CA GLU A 241 -11.86 5.14 -5.17
C GLU A 241 -11.11 5.58 -6.45
N TRP A 242 -11.06 4.74 -7.49
CA TRP A 242 -10.40 5.14 -8.74
C TRP A 242 -11.15 6.24 -9.49
N SER A 243 -12.49 6.23 -9.44
CA SER A 243 -13.35 7.28 -10.00
C SER A 243 -13.02 8.64 -9.42
N ASP A 244 -12.80 8.72 -8.10
CA ASP A 244 -12.36 9.93 -7.42
C ASP A 244 -11.02 10.44 -7.96
N ILE A 245 -10.05 9.53 -8.15
CA ILE A 245 -8.73 9.87 -8.71
C ILE A 245 -8.85 10.34 -10.15
N LEU A 246 -9.70 9.73 -10.96
CA LEU A 246 -9.96 10.18 -12.34
C LEU A 246 -10.54 11.58 -12.36
N VAL A 247 -11.56 11.87 -11.54
CA VAL A 247 -12.13 13.23 -11.43
C VAL A 247 -11.06 14.24 -11.04
N LEU A 248 -10.26 13.93 -10.02
CA LEU A 248 -9.18 14.81 -9.54
C LEU A 248 -8.05 14.99 -10.55
N SER A 249 -7.78 14.00 -11.39
CA SER A 249 -6.64 14.03 -12.32
C SER A 249 -6.71 15.15 -13.37
N HIS A 250 -7.90 15.73 -13.60
CA HIS A 250 -8.05 16.95 -14.38
C HIS A 250 -7.27 18.15 -13.82
N LEU A 251 -6.89 18.12 -12.54
CA LEU A 251 -6.03 19.12 -11.94
C LEU A 251 -4.57 19.00 -12.40
N TRP A 252 -4.08 17.84 -12.84
CA TRP A 252 -2.65 17.56 -12.96
C TRP A 252 -2.21 17.24 -14.40
N PRO A 253 -2.15 18.24 -15.29
CA PRO A 253 -1.96 18.01 -16.72
C PRO A 253 -0.60 17.41 -17.12
N LYS A 254 0.42 17.52 -16.27
CA LYS A 254 1.79 17.02 -16.53
C LYS A 254 2.24 15.92 -15.57
N ILE A 255 1.31 15.29 -14.86
CA ILE A 255 1.65 14.31 -13.83
C ILE A 255 2.39 13.09 -14.41
N ASN A 256 3.54 12.76 -13.83
CA ASN A 256 4.38 11.66 -14.26
C ASN A 256 4.30 10.46 -13.30
N GLU A 257 4.22 10.73 -12.00
CA GLU A 257 4.16 9.72 -10.94
C GLU A 257 2.97 9.95 -10.01
N ILE A 258 2.15 8.91 -9.84
CA ILE A 258 1.08 8.88 -8.84
C ILE A 258 1.32 7.73 -7.86
N ILE A 259 1.32 8.06 -6.57
CA ILE A 259 1.33 7.10 -5.47
C ILE A 259 -0.04 7.15 -4.80
N ALA A 260 -0.87 6.14 -5.03
CA ALA A 260 -2.23 6.03 -4.51
C ALA A 260 -2.43 4.74 -3.70
N ALA A 261 -1.47 4.44 -2.82
CA ALA A 261 -1.46 3.21 -2.03
C ALA A 261 -2.50 3.24 -0.88
N TYR A 262 -2.98 2.06 -0.50
CA TYR A 262 -3.89 1.86 0.65
C TYR A 262 -5.14 2.75 0.63
N ASN A 263 -5.74 2.87 -0.55
CA ASN A 263 -7.03 3.51 -0.76
C ASN A 263 -8.13 2.43 -0.90
N ARG A 264 -9.30 2.78 -1.44
CA ARG A 264 -10.43 1.89 -1.66
C ARG A 264 -10.58 1.49 -3.13
N ILE A 265 -9.48 1.48 -3.87
CA ILE A 265 -9.52 1.19 -5.31
C ILE A 265 -9.79 -0.29 -5.52
N LYS A 266 -11.00 -0.62 -5.96
CA LYS A 266 -11.40 -1.98 -6.35
C LYS A 266 -11.73 -2.07 -7.84
N LYS A 267 -12.43 -1.07 -8.36
CA LYS A 267 -12.82 -0.95 -9.76
C LYS A 267 -11.97 0.10 -10.43
N ILE A 268 -11.51 -0.20 -11.64
CA ILE A 268 -10.67 0.69 -12.44
C ILE A 268 -11.40 0.98 -13.74
N ILE A 269 -11.83 2.22 -13.90
CA ILE A 269 -12.39 2.73 -15.14
C ILE A 269 -11.20 3.15 -16.04
N PRO A 270 -11.19 2.79 -17.33
CA PRO A 270 -10.11 3.23 -18.22
C PRO A 270 -10.00 4.76 -18.25
N PRO A 271 -8.80 5.34 -18.07
CA PRO A 271 -8.59 6.77 -18.25
C PRO A 271 -8.65 7.10 -19.75
N GLU A 272 -9.63 7.91 -20.16
CA GLU A 272 -9.82 8.30 -21.58
C GLU A 272 -9.14 9.64 -21.88
N ASP A 273 -9.40 10.67 -21.06
CA ASP A 273 -9.03 12.07 -21.36
C ASP A 273 -7.99 12.66 -20.39
N THR A 274 -7.39 11.85 -19.52
CA THR A 274 -6.45 12.29 -18.49
C THR A 274 -5.33 11.27 -18.27
N LEU A 275 -4.31 11.65 -17.49
CA LEU A 275 -3.17 10.81 -17.10
C LEU A 275 -2.31 10.31 -18.29
N HIS A 276 -2.40 10.93 -19.47
CA HIS A 276 -1.65 10.47 -20.65
C HIS A 276 -0.12 10.57 -20.48
N THR A 277 0.35 11.44 -19.58
CA THR A 277 1.77 11.65 -19.26
C THR A 277 2.31 10.70 -18.19
N LEU A 278 1.44 9.90 -17.57
CA LEU A 278 1.78 9.05 -16.44
C LEU A 278 2.75 7.93 -16.84
N THR A 279 3.87 7.81 -16.13
CA THR A 279 4.86 6.75 -16.34
C THR A 279 5.03 5.83 -15.13
N ILE A 280 4.71 6.31 -13.92
CA ILE A 280 4.79 5.54 -12.69
C ILE A 280 3.44 5.59 -11.97
N LEU A 281 2.87 4.41 -11.72
CA LEU A 281 1.64 4.28 -10.95
C LEU A 281 1.83 3.25 -9.85
N ARG A 282 1.61 3.67 -8.60
CA ARG A 282 1.64 2.77 -7.44
C ARG A 282 0.26 2.67 -6.80
N LEU A 283 -0.30 1.46 -6.83
CA LEU A 283 -1.62 1.11 -6.30
C LEU A 283 -1.53 0.09 -5.16
N ASP A 284 -0.39 0.02 -4.48
CA ASP A 284 -0.13 -0.99 -3.45
C ASP A 284 -1.20 -0.98 -2.35
N GLY A 285 -1.56 -2.16 -1.83
CA GLY A 285 -2.47 -2.28 -0.69
C GLY A 285 -3.93 -1.90 -0.96
N ASN A 286 -4.31 -1.73 -2.24
CA ASN A 286 -5.69 -1.51 -2.63
C ASN A 286 -6.44 -2.85 -2.82
N PRO A 287 -7.76 -2.91 -2.58
CA PRO A 287 -8.57 -4.13 -2.70
C PRO A 287 -8.88 -4.52 -4.16
N ILE A 288 -7.86 -4.52 -5.03
CA ILE A 288 -7.94 -4.96 -6.42
C ILE A 288 -7.79 -6.48 -6.45
N ASP A 289 -8.89 -7.18 -6.73
CA ASP A 289 -8.96 -8.65 -6.74
C ASP A 289 -8.97 -9.28 -8.14
N SER A 290 -9.09 -8.46 -9.19
CA SER A 290 -9.26 -8.91 -10.57
C SER A 290 -8.26 -8.26 -11.52
N TRP A 291 -7.56 -9.08 -12.31
CA TRP A 291 -6.65 -8.60 -13.36
C TRP A 291 -7.37 -7.86 -14.49
N TYR A 292 -8.65 -8.15 -14.72
CA TYR A 292 -9.46 -7.43 -15.71
C TYR A 292 -9.57 -5.94 -15.39
N GLU A 293 -9.59 -5.58 -14.11
CA GLU A 293 -9.56 -4.17 -13.68
C GLU A 293 -8.19 -3.57 -14.00
N VAL A 294 -7.11 -4.31 -13.73
CA VAL A 294 -5.74 -3.88 -14.04
C VAL A 294 -5.57 -3.62 -15.54
N MET A 295 -6.13 -4.47 -16.41
CA MET A 295 -6.06 -4.31 -17.86
C MET A 295 -6.59 -2.95 -18.37
N ASN A 296 -7.51 -2.31 -17.65
CA ASN A 296 -8.00 -0.97 -18.00
C ASN A 296 -6.89 0.10 -17.94
N LEU A 297 -5.85 -0.12 -17.12
CA LEU A 297 -4.64 0.72 -17.08
C LEU A 297 -3.75 0.52 -18.31
N GLY A 298 -3.94 -0.56 -19.08
CA GLY A 298 -3.14 -0.85 -20.28
C GLY A 298 -3.31 0.18 -21.40
N ARG A 299 -4.32 1.06 -21.31
CA ARG A 299 -4.51 2.23 -22.18
C ARG A 299 -3.51 3.36 -21.90
N LEU A 300 -2.88 3.37 -20.73
CA LEU A 300 -1.82 4.32 -20.38
C LEU A 300 -0.53 3.96 -21.13
N LYS A 301 -0.42 4.41 -22.38
CA LYS A 301 0.68 4.01 -23.28
C LYS A 301 2.07 4.39 -22.76
N ASN A 302 2.18 5.41 -21.92
CA ASN A 302 3.46 5.85 -21.34
C ASN A 302 3.83 5.16 -20.02
N LEU A 303 2.96 4.30 -19.48
CA LEU A 303 3.17 3.62 -18.20
C LEU A 303 4.36 2.65 -18.28
N LYS A 304 5.39 2.90 -17.46
CA LYS A 304 6.63 2.11 -17.39
C LYS A 304 6.74 1.29 -16.11
N VAL A 305 6.22 1.82 -15.01
CA VAL A 305 6.29 1.19 -13.69
C VAL A 305 4.89 1.09 -13.12
N LEU A 306 4.46 -0.15 -12.84
CA LEU A 306 3.20 -0.43 -12.18
C LEU A 306 3.45 -1.23 -10.90
N SER A 307 3.00 -0.68 -9.78
CA SER A 307 3.09 -1.34 -8.48
C SER A 307 1.72 -1.77 -7.98
N LEU A 308 1.57 -3.07 -7.73
CA LEU A 308 0.35 -3.74 -7.27
C LEU A 308 0.68 -4.69 -6.12
N ASN A 309 1.62 -4.32 -5.23
CA ASN A 309 1.93 -5.15 -4.07
C ASN A 309 0.78 -5.15 -3.08
N ASP A 310 0.64 -6.22 -2.31
CA ASP A 310 -0.36 -6.34 -1.24
C ASP A 310 -1.80 -6.06 -1.74
N CYS A 311 -2.04 -6.30 -3.04
CA CYS A 311 -3.39 -6.35 -3.60
C CYS A 311 -3.97 -7.77 -3.39
N GLU A 312 -5.13 -8.05 -4.00
CA GLU A 312 -5.85 -9.31 -3.82
C GLU A 312 -5.91 -10.14 -5.11
N ILE A 313 -5.00 -9.89 -6.06
CA ILE A 313 -5.02 -10.49 -7.39
C ILE A 313 -4.81 -12.01 -7.27
N GLY A 314 -5.81 -12.79 -7.67
CA GLY A 314 -5.77 -14.26 -7.62
C GLY A 314 -5.24 -14.92 -8.89
N GLU A 315 -5.43 -14.28 -10.04
CA GLU A 315 -4.98 -14.80 -11.34
C GLU A 315 -4.72 -13.66 -12.33
N ILE A 316 -3.90 -13.95 -13.34
CA ILE A 316 -3.54 -13.03 -14.44
C ILE A 316 -3.94 -13.69 -15.76
N ARG A 317 -4.80 -13.01 -16.54
CA ARG A 317 -5.28 -13.48 -17.85
C ARG A 317 -5.46 -12.28 -18.76
N PHE A 318 -4.97 -12.33 -19.99
CA PHE A 318 -5.26 -11.28 -21.00
C PHE A 318 -6.36 -11.72 -21.95
N ASN A 319 -6.05 -12.69 -22.79
CA ASN A 319 -6.91 -13.35 -23.76
C ASN A 319 -6.36 -14.76 -24.01
N ASP A 320 -7.07 -15.59 -24.76
CA ASP A 320 -6.57 -16.93 -25.11
C ASP A 320 -5.62 -16.92 -26.33
N ASP A 321 -5.24 -15.74 -26.83
CA ASP A 321 -4.23 -15.62 -27.89
C ASP A 321 -2.83 -15.83 -27.32
N LEU A 322 -2.00 -16.58 -28.04
CA LEU A 322 -0.60 -16.87 -27.65
C LEU A 322 0.37 -15.72 -27.97
N GLY A 323 -0.09 -14.71 -28.70
CA GLY A 323 0.71 -13.57 -29.14
C GLY A 323 0.97 -12.55 -28.03
N LYS A 324 1.87 -11.60 -28.32
CA LYS A 324 2.06 -10.43 -27.46
C LYS A 324 0.82 -9.54 -27.48
N VAL A 325 0.49 -8.95 -26.34
CA VAL A 325 -0.66 -8.04 -26.21
C VAL A 325 -0.29 -6.60 -26.55
N GLU A 326 -1.27 -5.80 -26.98
CA GLU A 326 -1.12 -4.35 -27.23
C GLU A 326 -1.43 -3.48 -25.99
N LEU A 327 -1.76 -4.12 -24.87
CA LEU A 327 -1.87 -3.48 -23.58
C LEU A 327 -0.49 -3.30 -22.96
N PHE A 328 -0.31 -2.23 -22.19
CA PHE A 328 0.93 -1.98 -21.44
C PHE A 328 2.18 -1.92 -22.33
N GLU A 329 2.09 -1.20 -23.45
CA GLU A 329 3.13 -1.19 -24.48
C GLU A 329 4.53 -0.88 -23.95
N ASN A 330 4.65 0.04 -22.99
CA ASN A 330 5.92 0.49 -22.43
C ASN A 330 6.18 0.01 -20.99
N LEU A 331 5.39 -0.95 -20.48
CA LEU A 331 5.55 -1.42 -19.10
C LEU A 331 6.84 -2.25 -18.94
N GLU A 332 7.76 -1.75 -18.13
CA GLU A 332 9.07 -2.34 -17.91
C GLU A 332 9.20 -3.00 -16.53
N VAL A 333 8.53 -2.44 -15.52
CA VAL A 333 8.65 -2.87 -14.12
C VAL A 333 7.26 -3.16 -13.57
N LEU A 334 7.08 -4.37 -13.05
CA LEU A 334 5.83 -4.82 -12.43
C LEU A 334 6.10 -5.34 -11.03
N PHE A 335 5.41 -4.78 -10.04
CA PHE A 335 5.42 -5.28 -8.67
C PHE A 335 4.10 -5.98 -8.36
N LEU A 336 4.19 -7.24 -7.92
CA LEU A 336 3.10 -8.15 -7.61
C LEU A 336 3.38 -8.94 -6.33
N ASN A 337 4.22 -8.42 -5.43
CA ASN A 337 4.49 -9.12 -4.18
C ASN A 337 3.21 -9.23 -3.34
N ARG A 338 3.09 -10.31 -2.56
CA ARG A 338 2.03 -10.49 -1.55
C ARG A 338 0.62 -10.41 -2.14
N ASN A 339 0.41 -10.98 -3.33
CA ASN A 339 -0.90 -11.20 -3.91
C ASN A 339 -1.38 -12.64 -3.66
N LYS A 340 -2.47 -13.04 -4.31
CA LYS A 340 -3.13 -14.34 -4.14
C LYS A 340 -2.90 -15.28 -5.34
N ILE A 341 -1.88 -15.01 -6.16
CA ILE A 341 -1.62 -15.76 -7.41
C ILE A 341 -1.21 -17.19 -7.08
N ASN A 342 -1.98 -18.16 -7.60
CA ASN A 342 -1.88 -19.57 -7.21
C ASN A 342 -1.66 -20.55 -8.38
N ASP A 343 -1.42 -20.05 -9.60
CA ASP A 343 -1.25 -20.85 -10.80
C ASP A 343 -0.05 -20.40 -11.67
N TRP A 344 0.52 -21.33 -12.44
CA TRP A 344 1.67 -21.09 -13.32
C TRP A 344 1.28 -20.45 -14.67
N ARG A 345 0.04 -20.63 -15.14
CA ARG A 345 -0.49 -19.90 -16.31
C ARG A 345 -0.42 -18.39 -16.11
N SER A 346 -0.71 -17.88 -14.91
CA SER A 346 -0.57 -16.46 -14.58
C SER A 346 0.84 -15.93 -14.86
N VAL A 347 1.88 -16.73 -14.58
CA VAL A 347 3.27 -16.39 -14.88
C VAL A 347 3.55 -16.44 -16.39
N SER A 348 2.98 -17.42 -17.11
CA SER A 348 3.10 -17.51 -18.56
C SER A 348 2.40 -16.34 -19.28
N GLU A 349 1.25 -15.89 -18.79
CA GLU A 349 0.50 -14.75 -19.35
C GLU A 349 1.31 -13.44 -19.27
N LEU A 350 2.17 -13.28 -18.26
CA LEU A 350 3.07 -12.12 -18.17
C LEU A 350 4.08 -12.04 -19.31
N ASP A 351 4.42 -13.17 -19.97
CA ASP A 351 5.29 -13.14 -21.16
C ASP A 351 4.62 -12.39 -22.32
N LYS A 352 3.30 -12.30 -22.37
CA LYS A 352 2.59 -11.55 -23.43
C LYS A 352 2.90 -10.05 -23.42
N LEU A 353 3.45 -9.52 -22.32
CA LEU A 353 3.89 -8.14 -22.21
C LEU A 353 5.19 -7.94 -23.00
N LYS A 354 5.16 -7.02 -23.97
CA LYS A 354 6.25 -6.78 -24.93
C LYS A 354 7.57 -6.34 -24.26
N ASN A 355 7.48 -5.51 -23.23
CA ASN A 355 8.63 -4.80 -22.66
C ASN A 355 8.90 -5.09 -21.17
N LEU A 356 8.27 -6.13 -20.58
CA LEU A 356 8.46 -6.44 -19.16
C LEU A 356 9.91 -6.89 -18.90
N LYS A 357 10.67 -6.07 -18.16
CA LYS A 357 12.09 -6.29 -17.84
C LYS A 357 12.31 -6.68 -16.38
N LYS A 358 11.49 -6.18 -15.45
CA LYS A 358 11.66 -6.39 -14.01
C LYS A 358 10.37 -6.85 -13.38
N LEU A 359 10.45 -7.92 -12.59
CA LEU A 359 9.32 -8.50 -11.90
C LEU A 359 9.65 -8.69 -10.42
N TYR A 360 8.77 -8.19 -9.55
CA TYR A 360 8.81 -8.46 -8.12
C TYR A 360 7.57 -9.28 -7.76
N PHE A 361 7.77 -10.53 -7.35
CA PHE A 361 6.71 -11.54 -7.29
C PHE A 361 6.74 -12.38 -6.01
N LEU A 362 7.39 -11.91 -4.95
CA LEU A 362 7.53 -12.61 -3.67
C LEU A 362 6.20 -12.76 -2.93
N ARG A 363 6.09 -13.84 -2.15
CA ARG A 363 4.95 -14.15 -1.27
C ARG A 363 3.61 -14.32 -2.01
N ASN A 364 3.64 -14.98 -3.17
CA ASN A 364 2.43 -15.49 -3.83
C ASN A 364 2.25 -16.99 -3.54
N PRO A 365 1.01 -17.50 -3.35
CA PRO A 365 0.74 -18.92 -3.08
C PRO A 365 1.43 -19.90 -4.04
N ILE A 366 1.55 -19.56 -5.33
CA ILE A 366 2.22 -20.41 -6.33
C ILE A 366 3.70 -20.70 -5.99
N GLN A 367 4.36 -19.83 -5.24
CA GLN A 367 5.75 -19.99 -4.85
C GLN A 367 5.95 -21.02 -3.73
N ASN A 368 4.87 -21.52 -3.12
CA ASN A 368 4.93 -22.59 -2.14
C ASN A 368 4.88 -23.99 -2.79
N SER A 369 4.76 -24.07 -4.12
CA SER A 369 4.65 -25.35 -4.84
C SER A 369 5.98 -26.10 -4.95
N GLU A 370 7.10 -25.39 -4.90
CA GLU A 370 8.47 -25.90 -5.07
C GLU A 370 9.42 -25.14 -4.14
N ASP A 371 10.69 -25.52 -4.12
CA ASP A 371 11.72 -24.69 -3.48
C ASP A 371 11.91 -23.34 -4.20
N TYR A 372 12.58 -22.40 -3.53
CA TYR A 372 12.77 -21.05 -4.03
C TYR A 372 13.55 -20.99 -5.36
N ASP A 373 14.58 -21.83 -5.51
CA ASP A 373 15.43 -21.83 -6.70
C ASP A 373 14.67 -22.39 -7.90
N THR A 374 13.99 -23.52 -7.73
CA THR A 374 13.12 -24.10 -8.76
C THR A 374 12.01 -23.14 -9.18
N THR A 375 11.36 -22.49 -8.22
CA THR A 375 10.32 -21.48 -8.50
C THR A 375 10.87 -20.31 -9.32
N SER A 376 12.05 -19.79 -8.93
CA SER A 376 12.70 -18.68 -9.64
C SER A 376 13.08 -19.08 -11.07
N GLN A 377 13.63 -20.28 -11.27
CA GLN A 377 13.95 -20.81 -12.59
C GLN A 377 12.71 -20.94 -13.47
N LEU A 378 11.58 -21.42 -12.94
CA LEU A 378 10.32 -21.52 -13.68
C LEU A 378 9.81 -20.15 -14.14
N VAL A 379 9.88 -19.12 -13.28
CA VAL A 379 9.53 -17.74 -13.67
C VAL A 379 10.44 -17.23 -14.79
N ILE A 380 11.76 -17.43 -14.65
CA ILE A 380 12.75 -17.00 -15.65
C ILE A 380 12.52 -17.69 -17.01
N ALA A 381 12.19 -18.99 -17.01
CA ALA A 381 11.95 -19.75 -18.22
C ALA A 381 10.64 -19.33 -18.93
N LYS A 382 9.58 -19.09 -18.15
CA LYS A 382 8.25 -18.71 -18.65
C LYS A 382 8.22 -17.28 -19.21
N ILE A 383 9.04 -16.36 -18.69
CA ILE A 383 9.06 -14.94 -19.13
C ILE A 383 10.39 -14.62 -19.84
N GLY A 384 10.34 -14.56 -21.17
CA GLY A 384 11.50 -14.40 -22.04
C GLY A 384 12.19 -13.05 -22.00
N SER A 385 11.44 -11.98 -21.76
CA SER A 385 11.91 -10.60 -21.75
C SER A 385 12.59 -10.18 -20.44
N LEU A 386 12.47 -10.99 -19.38
CA LEU A 386 12.85 -10.60 -18.02
C LEU A 386 14.38 -10.42 -17.87
N GLN A 387 14.80 -9.36 -17.21
CA GLN A 387 16.20 -9.02 -16.93
C GLN A 387 16.51 -9.06 -15.42
N GLU A 388 15.49 -8.82 -14.59
CA GLU A 388 15.61 -8.82 -13.13
C GLU A 388 14.39 -9.49 -12.49
N LEU A 389 14.62 -10.37 -11.52
CA LEU A 389 13.59 -11.00 -10.71
C LEU A 389 13.88 -10.74 -9.23
N ASN A 390 12.93 -10.12 -8.52
CA ASN A 390 13.04 -9.81 -7.09
C ASN A 390 14.35 -9.08 -6.71
N GLY A 391 14.80 -8.15 -7.55
CA GLY A 391 16.05 -7.41 -7.37
C GLY A 391 17.32 -8.13 -7.83
N SER A 392 17.23 -9.40 -8.26
CA SER A 392 18.37 -10.18 -8.76
C SER A 392 18.47 -10.14 -10.28
N THR A 393 19.65 -9.82 -10.81
CA THR A 393 19.90 -9.82 -12.26
C THR A 393 19.93 -11.23 -12.83
N ILE A 394 19.27 -11.43 -13.97
CA ILE A 394 19.24 -12.71 -14.68
C ILE A 394 20.38 -12.74 -15.69
N THR A 395 21.40 -13.56 -15.42
CA THR A 395 22.51 -13.77 -16.37
C THR A 395 22.08 -14.66 -17.54
N ARG A 396 22.89 -14.66 -18.62
CA ARG A 396 22.63 -15.51 -19.79
C ARG A 396 22.70 -16.99 -19.43
N GLU A 397 23.64 -17.36 -18.57
CA GLU A 397 23.86 -18.73 -18.10
C GLU A 397 22.66 -19.20 -17.27
N LEU A 398 22.18 -18.37 -16.34
CA LEU A 398 21.01 -18.66 -15.53
C LEU A 398 19.75 -18.83 -16.39
N ARG A 399 19.53 -17.92 -17.35
CA ARG A 399 18.41 -18.01 -18.29
C ARG A 399 18.47 -19.28 -19.13
N ARG A 400 19.65 -19.61 -19.68
CA ARG A 400 19.83 -20.83 -20.47
C ARG A 400 19.56 -22.09 -19.65
N GLY A 401 20.07 -22.16 -18.41
CA GLY A 401 19.82 -23.27 -17.50
C GLY A 401 18.33 -23.44 -17.20
N ALA A 402 17.68 -22.36 -16.77
CA ALA A 402 16.24 -22.33 -16.48
C ALA A 402 15.38 -22.77 -17.69
N GLU A 403 15.66 -22.24 -18.89
CA GLU A 403 14.96 -22.61 -20.12
C GLU A 403 15.15 -24.12 -20.45
N TYR A 404 16.35 -24.66 -20.26
CA TYR A 404 16.64 -26.06 -20.56
C TYR A 404 15.98 -27.02 -19.56
N ASP A 405 16.02 -26.70 -18.26
CA ASP A 405 15.37 -27.51 -17.24
C ASP A 405 13.84 -27.45 -17.35
N TYR A 406 13.29 -26.30 -17.75
CA TYR A 406 11.89 -26.16 -18.12
C TYR A 406 11.50 -27.07 -19.30
N LEU A 407 12.31 -27.12 -20.36
CA LEU A 407 12.09 -28.02 -21.50
C LEU A 407 12.13 -29.50 -21.09
N LYS A 408 13.09 -29.91 -20.27
CA LYS A 408 13.15 -31.29 -19.74
C LYS A 408 11.94 -31.64 -18.91
N ARG A 409 11.48 -30.70 -18.07
CA ARG A 409 10.40 -30.90 -17.12
C ARG A 409 9.06 -31.14 -17.81
N TYR A 410 8.74 -30.34 -18.83
CA TYR A 410 7.42 -30.39 -19.50
C TYR A 410 7.46 -31.03 -20.90
N GLY A 411 8.62 -31.44 -21.40
CA GLY A 411 8.75 -31.99 -22.76
C GLY A 411 7.99 -33.30 -23.00
N ALA A 412 7.89 -34.18 -22.00
CA ALA A 412 7.08 -35.40 -22.12
C ALA A 412 5.59 -35.08 -22.23
N GLU A 413 5.11 -34.11 -21.45
CA GLU A 413 3.73 -33.64 -21.48
C GLU A 413 3.40 -32.95 -22.80
N TRP A 414 4.28 -32.08 -23.29
CA TRP A 414 4.15 -31.44 -24.60
C TRP A 414 4.03 -32.47 -25.73
N LYS A 415 4.85 -33.53 -25.73
CA LYS A 415 4.78 -34.60 -26.75
C LYS A 415 3.44 -35.32 -26.74
N LEU A 416 2.91 -35.61 -25.54
CA LEU A 416 1.59 -36.23 -25.40
C LEU A 416 0.48 -35.28 -25.87
N ALA A 417 0.60 -33.99 -25.56
CA ALA A 417 -0.37 -32.97 -25.95
C ALA A 417 -0.49 -32.81 -27.47
N GLN A 418 0.59 -33.00 -28.25
CA GLN A 418 0.55 -32.85 -29.71
C GLN A 418 -0.41 -33.82 -30.42
N SER A 419 -0.75 -34.94 -29.78
CA SER A 419 -1.68 -35.93 -30.34
C SER A 419 -3.15 -35.52 -30.28
N ASP A 420 -3.49 -34.50 -29.49
CA ASP A 420 -4.87 -34.07 -29.23
C ASP A 420 -4.96 -32.53 -29.27
N SER A 421 -5.80 -32.00 -30.16
CA SER A 421 -5.95 -30.55 -30.36
C SER A 421 -6.35 -29.78 -29.09
N THR A 422 -7.17 -30.39 -28.24
CA THR A 422 -7.64 -29.80 -26.98
C THR A 422 -6.51 -29.75 -25.96
N ARG A 423 -5.78 -30.86 -25.82
CA ARG A 423 -4.61 -30.93 -24.91
C ARG A 423 -3.50 -30.01 -25.37
N LYS A 424 -3.27 -29.91 -26.68
CA LYS A 424 -2.32 -28.97 -27.26
C LYS A 424 -2.67 -27.54 -26.88
N SER A 425 -3.91 -27.12 -27.13
CA SER A 425 -4.37 -25.76 -26.78
C SER A 425 -4.23 -25.49 -25.28
N ALA A 426 -4.62 -26.43 -24.42
CA ALA A 426 -4.46 -26.28 -22.96
C ALA A 426 -2.99 -26.15 -22.53
N PHE A 427 -2.11 -26.97 -23.12
CA PHE A 427 -0.67 -26.90 -22.86
C PHE A 427 -0.08 -25.57 -23.33
N ASP A 428 -0.45 -25.10 -24.52
CA ASP A 428 0.06 -23.85 -25.09
C ASP A 428 -0.39 -22.64 -24.26
N LEU A 429 -1.60 -22.66 -23.68
CA LEU A 429 -2.06 -21.63 -22.75
C LEU A 429 -1.30 -21.66 -21.41
N GLU A 430 -1.03 -22.83 -20.86
CA GLU A 430 -0.24 -22.98 -19.62
C GLU A 430 1.23 -22.63 -19.84
N HIS A 431 1.74 -22.84 -21.05
CA HIS A 431 3.16 -22.75 -21.41
C HIS A 431 3.39 -21.91 -22.68
N CYS A 432 2.93 -20.65 -22.69
CA CYS A 432 2.91 -19.77 -23.88
C CYS A 432 4.21 -19.72 -24.70
N ARG A 433 5.36 -19.81 -24.03
CA ARG A 433 6.68 -19.72 -24.67
C ARG A 433 7.31 -21.07 -25.02
N PHE A 434 6.67 -22.19 -24.73
CA PHE A 434 7.28 -23.51 -24.89
C PHE A 434 7.67 -23.80 -26.35
N GLN A 435 6.79 -23.47 -27.30
CA GLN A 435 7.08 -23.67 -28.73
C GLN A 435 8.26 -22.82 -29.22
N GLU A 436 8.42 -21.59 -28.71
CA GLU A 436 9.59 -20.76 -29.01
C GLU A 436 10.88 -21.43 -28.53
N LEU A 437 10.87 -22.00 -27.32
CA LEU A 437 12.04 -22.68 -26.75
C LEU A 437 12.39 -23.97 -27.50
N ILE A 438 11.38 -24.72 -27.97
CA ILE A 438 11.60 -25.87 -28.85
C ILE A 438 12.24 -25.46 -30.16
N ASN A 439 11.79 -24.36 -30.77
CA ASN A 439 12.40 -23.85 -32.00
C ASN A 439 13.85 -23.39 -31.77
N LYS A 440 14.18 -22.90 -30.57
CA LYS A 440 15.50 -22.39 -30.19
C LYS A 440 16.51 -23.49 -29.83
N TYR A 441 16.10 -24.49 -29.05
CA TYR A 441 17.00 -25.50 -28.49
C TYR A 441 16.79 -26.91 -29.04
N GLY A 442 15.69 -27.15 -29.75
CA GLY A 442 15.22 -28.49 -30.09
C GLY A 442 14.52 -29.18 -28.91
N ILE A 443 13.89 -30.32 -29.21
CA ILE A 443 13.28 -31.18 -28.20
C ILE A 443 14.41 -31.96 -27.50
N PRO A 444 14.47 -31.98 -26.15
CA PRO A 444 15.43 -32.82 -25.43
C PRO A 444 15.25 -34.30 -25.75
N GLU A 445 16.34 -35.08 -25.67
CA GLU A 445 16.28 -36.53 -25.81
C GLU A 445 15.30 -37.15 -24.79
N ASP A 446 14.61 -38.23 -25.19
CA ASP A 446 13.61 -38.90 -24.34
C ASP A 446 14.16 -39.39 -22.99
N SER A 447 15.47 -39.68 -22.94
CA SER A 447 16.21 -40.05 -21.74
C SER A 447 16.29 -38.91 -20.71
N LEU A 448 16.25 -37.66 -21.16
CA LEU A 448 16.39 -36.45 -20.35
C LEU A 448 15.04 -35.86 -19.92
N LEU A 449 13.94 -36.35 -20.49
CA LEU A 449 12.60 -35.86 -20.17
C LEU A 449 12.16 -36.41 -18.81
N VAL A 450 11.71 -35.51 -17.94
CA VAL A 450 11.08 -35.89 -16.68
C VAL A 450 9.74 -36.53 -17.02
N LYS A 451 9.64 -37.84 -16.82
CA LYS A 451 8.35 -38.51 -16.90
C LYS A 451 7.51 -38.01 -15.73
N GLN A 452 6.52 -37.17 -16.03
CA GLN A 452 5.45 -36.82 -15.09
C GLN A 452 4.99 -38.12 -14.41
N PRO A 453 5.00 -38.21 -13.06
CA PRO A 453 4.44 -39.37 -12.40
C PRO A 453 2.97 -39.49 -12.83
N LYS A 454 2.63 -40.61 -13.49
CA LYS A 454 1.25 -40.93 -13.90
C LYS A 454 0.33 -40.64 -12.72
N ASN A 455 -0.56 -39.65 -12.87
CA ASN A 455 -1.60 -39.27 -11.93
C ASN A 455 -1.19 -39.44 -10.47
N MET A 456 -0.66 -38.36 -9.90
CA MET A 456 -0.54 -38.19 -8.46
C MET A 456 -1.91 -38.48 -7.80
N THR A 457 -2.08 -39.72 -7.39
CA THR A 457 -3.14 -40.15 -6.48
C THR A 457 -2.94 -39.39 -5.18
N LEU A 458 -4.00 -39.20 -4.39
CA LEU A 458 -4.00 -38.50 -3.08
C LEU A 458 -2.82 -38.89 -2.14
N THR A 459 -2.18 -40.03 -2.42
CA THR A 459 -0.98 -40.58 -1.77
C THR A 459 0.31 -39.77 -1.96
N SER A 460 0.40 -38.91 -2.97
CA SER A 460 1.63 -38.21 -3.33
C SER A 460 1.74 -36.79 -2.74
N GLN A 461 0.64 -36.28 -2.16
CA GLN A 461 0.59 -35.06 -1.34
C GLN A 461 0.72 -35.37 0.17
N LEU A 462 1.04 -36.63 0.51
CA LEU A 462 1.17 -37.07 1.89
C LEU A 462 2.62 -36.93 2.36
N LEU A 463 2.80 -36.26 3.50
CA LEU A 463 4.03 -36.25 4.27
C LEU A 463 4.31 -37.66 4.81
N GLU A 464 5.45 -38.25 4.45
CA GLU A 464 5.95 -39.45 5.12
C GLU A 464 6.60 -39.04 6.45
N ILE A 465 6.00 -39.45 7.56
CA ILE A 465 6.42 -39.13 8.92
C ILE A 465 6.89 -40.42 9.61
N ILE A 466 7.98 -40.31 10.36
CA ILE A 466 8.55 -41.39 11.15
C ILE A 466 8.10 -41.23 12.60
N LEU A 467 7.15 -42.04 13.03
CA LEU A 467 6.75 -42.13 14.45
C LEU A 467 7.70 -43.09 15.16
N ARG A 468 8.34 -42.69 16.25
CA ARG A 468 9.21 -43.55 17.07
C ARG A 468 8.90 -43.42 18.55
N ASP A 469 9.02 -44.51 19.31
CA ASP A 469 8.96 -44.46 20.77
C ASP A 469 10.37 -44.49 21.39
N GLU A 470 10.44 -44.34 22.72
CA GLU A 470 11.70 -44.35 23.48
C GLU A 470 12.40 -45.71 23.48
N SER A 471 11.69 -46.79 23.15
CA SER A 471 12.27 -48.13 23.03
C SER A 471 12.87 -48.42 21.66
N GLY A 472 12.80 -47.47 20.73
CA GLY A 472 13.30 -47.60 19.36
C GLY A 472 12.30 -48.27 18.41
N LYS A 473 11.07 -48.57 18.84
CA LYS A 473 10.02 -49.02 17.92
C LYS A 473 9.67 -47.86 17.00
N MET A 474 9.63 -48.11 15.69
CA MET A 474 9.33 -47.07 14.71
C MET A 474 8.32 -47.52 13.66
N PHE A 475 7.48 -46.57 13.21
CA PHE A 475 6.55 -46.75 12.10
C PHE A 475 6.70 -45.58 11.14
N LYS A 476 6.91 -45.88 9.86
CA LYS A 476 6.80 -44.91 8.77
C LYS A 476 5.36 -44.91 8.25
N LYS A 477 4.72 -43.75 8.22
CA LYS A 477 3.34 -43.58 7.77
C LYS A 477 3.20 -42.28 6.98
N LYS A 478 2.24 -42.25 6.05
CA LYS A 478 1.99 -41.11 5.16
C LYS A 478 0.71 -40.38 5.56
N PHE A 479 0.76 -39.05 5.68
CA PHE A 479 -0.35 -38.21 6.14
C PHE A 479 -0.50 -36.92 5.34
N PRO A 480 -1.72 -36.41 5.10
CA PRO A 480 -1.89 -35.08 4.51
C PRO A 480 -1.36 -34.00 5.46
N SER A 481 -0.76 -32.95 4.94
CA SER A 481 -0.29 -31.80 5.76
C SER A 481 -1.43 -31.10 6.52
N THR A 482 -2.65 -31.17 5.99
CA THR A 482 -3.89 -30.63 6.60
C THR A 482 -4.51 -31.52 7.67
N MET A 483 -3.90 -32.67 7.98
CA MET A 483 -4.42 -33.57 9.01
C MET A 483 -4.25 -32.94 10.41
N ALA A 484 -5.33 -32.90 11.19
CA ALA A 484 -5.26 -32.43 12.58
C ALA A 484 -4.36 -33.33 13.44
N VAL A 485 -3.54 -32.71 14.31
CA VAL A 485 -2.63 -33.40 15.24
C VAL A 485 -3.39 -34.40 16.12
N GLN A 486 -4.63 -34.10 16.51
CA GLN A 486 -5.49 -35.02 17.28
C GLN A 486 -5.57 -36.42 16.64
N LYS A 487 -5.72 -36.49 15.30
CA LYS A 487 -5.81 -37.78 14.60
C LYS A 487 -4.48 -38.53 14.62
N LEU A 488 -3.36 -37.81 14.61
CA LEU A 488 -2.03 -38.39 14.74
C LEU A 488 -1.80 -38.94 16.17
N VAL A 489 -2.28 -38.24 17.21
CA VAL A 489 -2.26 -38.70 18.61
C VAL A 489 -3.06 -40.00 18.76
N THR A 490 -4.30 -40.06 18.25
CA THR A 490 -5.12 -41.28 18.30
C THR A 490 -4.44 -42.45 17.59
N LEU A 491 -3.78 -42.19 16.45
CA LEU A 491 -3.05 -43.23 15.73
C LEU A 491 -1.81 -43.71 16.51
N ALA A 492 -1.04 -42.79 17.08
CA ALA A 492 0.13 -43.11 17.89
C ALA A 492 -0.27 -43.94 19.12
N GLN A 493 -1.39 -43.60 19.77
CA GLN A 493 -1.95 -44.40 20.86
C GLN A 493 -2.19 -45.84 20.39
N ARG A 494 -2.88 -46.03 19.27
CA ARG A 494 -3.15 -47.38 18.72
C ARG A 494 -1.89 -48.15 18.33
N LEU A 495 -0.85 -47.49 17.82
CA LEU A 495 0.36 -48.15 17.32
C LEU A 495 1.36 -48.50 18.43
N PHE A 496 1.36 -47.74 19.52
CA PHE A 496 2.39 -47.82 20.56
C PHE A 496 1.86 -48.19 21.96
N SER A 497 0.54 -48.25 22.18
CA SER A 497 -0.02 -48.74 23.45
C SER A 497 0.43 -50.17 23.75
N LYS A 498 0.90 -50.39 24.98
CA LYS A 498 1.21 -51.72 25.54
C LYS A 498 0.00 -52.23 26.36
N PRO A 499 -0.15 -53.56 26.55
CA PRO A 499 -1.17 -54.10 27.44
C PRO A 499 -1.01 -53.49 28.84
N GLY A 500 -1.98 -52.71 29.28
CA GLY A 500 -1.98 -52.00 30.58
C GLY A 500 -1.66 -50.51 30.54
N ASN A 501 -1.31 -49.91 29.38
CA ASN A 501 -1.07 -48.46 29.26
C ASN A 501 -2.12 -47.79 28.35
N THR A 502 -3.11 -47.13 28.96
CA THR A 502 -4.24 -46.46 28.30
C THR A 502 -4.08 -44.94 28.17
N GLY A 503 -2.93 -44.38 28.61
CA GLY A 503 -2.68 -42.94 28.54
C GLY A 503 -2.67 -42.37 27.12
N THR A 504 -3.02 -41.09 26.98
CA THR A 504 -2.88 -40.36 25.72
C THR A 504 -1.41 -39.99 25.51
N PRO A 505 -0.78 -40.37 24.39
CA PRO A 505 0.62 -40.05 24.16
C PRO A 505 0.82 -38.57 23.84
N THR A 506 1.95 -38.02 24.29
CA THR A 506 2.48 -36.73 23.82
C THR A 506 3.38 -36.96 22.62
N LEU A 507 3.28 -36.08 21.62
CA LEU A 507 4.06 -36.15 20.38
C LEU A 507 5.02 -34.97 20.29
N ASN A 508 6.31 -35.25 20.11
CA ASN A 508 7.35 -34.24 19.98
C ASN A 508 8.08 -34.41 18.64
N LEU A 509 8.09 -33.36 17.81
CA LEU A 509 8.89 -33.32 16.59
C LEU A 509 10.37 -33.14 16.97
N LEU A 510 11.23 -33.98 16.40
CA LEU A 510 12.67 -33.88 16.52
C LEU A 510 13.21 -33.07 15.34
N ASP A 511 13.76 -31.88 15.62
CA ASP A 511 14.37 -31.04 14.60
C ASP A 511 15.87 -31.35 14.46
N ASP A 512 16.24 -32.00 13.36
CA ASP A 512 17.63 -32.32 13.03
C ASP A 512 18.47 -31.06 12.73
N GLN A 513 17.85 -29.92 12.38
CA GLN A 513 18.52 -28.64 12.12
C GLN A 513 18.82 -27.86 13.40
N MET A 514 18.14 -28.16 14.51
CA MET A 514 18.31 -27.47 15.81
C MET A 514 18.95 -28.35 16.90
N GLN A 515 19.98 -29.12 16.55
CA GLN A 515 20.78 -29.92 17.51
C GLN A 515 19.94 -30.80 18.46
N GLY A 516 18.80 -31.34 17.99
CA GLY A 516 17.93 -32.22 18.78
C GLY A 516 16.90 -31.50 19.66
N ALA A 517 16.59 -30.23 19.37
CA ALA A 517 15.45 -29.54 19.99
C ALA A 517 14.13 -30.29 19.70
N GLU A 518 13.32 -30.46 20.75
CA GLU A 518 12.03 -31.12 20.67
C GLU A 518 10.89 -30.09 20.64
N ILE A 519 10.07 -30.11 19.59
CA ILE A 519 8.88 -29.26 19.49
C ILE A 519 7.65 -30.08 19.88
N CYS A 520 7.01 -29.73 20.99
CA CYS A 520 5.79 -30.40 21.45
C CYS A 520 4.60 -30.05 20.56
N LEU A 521 3.89 -31.06 20.06
CA LEU A 521 2.64 -30.90 19.30
C LEU A 521 1.45 -30.76 20.28
N ASP A 522 1.44 -29.67 21.04
CA ASP A 522 0.54 -29.45 22.18
C ASP A 522 -0.89 -29.03 21.77
N ASN A 523 -1.03 -28.28 20.68
CA ASN A 523 -2.32 -27.88 20.12
C ASN A 523 -2.84 -28.94 19.14
N VAL A 524 -3.65 -29.86 19.67
CA VAL A 524 -4.24 -30.98 18.92
C VAL A 524 -5.23 -30.57 17.83
N MET A 525 -5.78 -29.35 17.88
CA MET A 525 -6.74 -28.82 16.92
C MET A 525 -6.07 -28.20 15.68
N LYS A 526 -4.76 -27.99 15.72
CA LYS A 526 -3.97 -27.53 14.58
C LYS A 526 -3.58 -28.69 13.66
N ASP A 527 -3.30 -28.36 12.41
CA ASP A 527 -2.82 -29.32 11.42
C ASP A 527 -1.29 -29.50 11.47
N LEU A 528 -0.77 -30.47 10.73
CA LEU A 528 0.68 -30.74 10.68
C LEU A 528 1.45 -29.59 10.01
N ALA A 529 0.81 -28.86 9.09
CA ALA A 529 1.40 -27.69 8.44
C ALA A 529 1.71 -26.55 9.41
N TYR A 530 0.86 -26.33 10.43
CA TYR A 530 1.10 -25.33 11.49
C TYR A 530 2.44 -25.53 12.20
N TYR A 531 2.85 -26.78 12.42
CA TYR A 531 4.12 -27.13 13.05
C TYR A 531 5.29 -27.25 12.07
N SER A 532 5.08 -26.87 10.81
CA SER A 532 6.09 -26.93 9.74
C SER A 532 6.70 -28.32 9.53
N ILE A 533 5.92 -29.38 9.77
CA ILE A 533 6.36 -30.78 9.59
C ILE A 533 6.62 -31.05 8.10
N LYS A 534 7.79 -31.60 7.80
CA LYS A 534 8.27 -31.93 6.46
C LYS A 534 8.32 -33.43 6.22
N ASN A 535 8.53 -33.81 4.96
CA ASN A 535 8.67 -35.20 4.57
C ASN A 535 9.99 -35.78 5.11
N GLY A 536 9.90 -36.89 5.85
CA GLY A 536 11.03 -37.55 6.49
C GLY A 536 11.20 -37.23 7.97
N ASP A 537 10.43 -36.30 8.53
CA ASP A 537 10.56 -35.84 9.91
C ASP A 537 10.30 -36.95 10.94
N ASN A 538 11.01 -36.86 12.07
CA ASN A 538 10.91 -37.80 13.18
C ASN A 538 10.03 -37.21 14.31
N ILE A 539 8.97 -37.92 14.67
CA ILE A 539 8.12 -37.57 15.81
C ILE A 539 8.28 -38.63 16.89
N LEU A 540 8.75 -38.20 18.06
CA LEU A 540 8.89 -39.00 19.26
C LEU A 540 7.55 -39.10 19.99
N VAL A 541 7.12 -40.34 20.25
CA VAL A 541 5.89 -40.70 20.95
C VAL A 541 6.24 -41.07 22.38
N ARG A 542 5.74 -40.31 23.36
CA ARG A 542 5.91 -40.60 24.79
C ARG A 542 4.57 -40.82 25.46
N PHE A 543 4.47 -41.87 26.27
CA PHE A 543 3.34 -42.06 27.18
C PHE A 543 3.78 -41.55 28.55
N ARG A 544 2.93 -40.71 29.17
CA ARG A 544 3.10 -40.36 30.58
C ARG A 544 2.55 -41.44 31.48
#